data_AF-A0A0F5FDQ5-F1
#
_entry.id   AF-A0A0F5FDQ5-F1
#
_cell.length_a   1.000
_cell.length_b   1.000
_cell.length_c   1.000
_cell.angle_alpha   90.00
_cell.angle_beta   90.00
_cell.angle_gamma   90.00
#
_symmetry.space_group_name_H-M   'P 1'
#
loop_
_entity.id
_entity.type
_entity.pdbx_description
1 polymer ?
#
loop_
_entity_poly.entity_id
_entity_poly.type
_entity_poly.pdbx_seq_one_letter_code
_entity_poly.pdbx_strand_id
1 'polypeptide(L)' 'MFGEFDFPEKLEIGSRVTRLTAAGYTMVKNNWFNDVAMPAIAIRRTNRTHALVKEIELPSYVATLSVSRANLLCPDH' A
#
# COMPACT_ATOMS: atom_id res chain seq x y z
N MET A 1 -7.49 -21.64 -0.37
CA MET A 1 -8.15 -20.84 0.67
C MET A 1 -7.07 -20.32 1.61
N PHE A 2 -7.01 -19.01 1.85
CA PHE A 2 -6.18 -18.48 2.94
C PHE A 2 -6.81 -18.92 4.27
N GLY A 3 -5.99 -19.47 5.16
CA GLY A 3 -6.44 -20.27 6.30
C GLY A 3 -7.26 -19.54 7.36
N GLU A 4 -7.79 -20.32 8.31
CA GLU A 4 -8.33 -19.83 9.58
C GLU A 4 -7.21 -19.56 10.57
N PHE A 5 -7.42 -18.57 11.44
CA PHE A 5 -6.45 -18.15 12.45
C PHE A 5 -7.17 -17.82 13.74
N ASP A 6 -6.59 -18.25 14.86
CA ASP A 6 -7.03 -17.89 16.20
C ASP A 6 -6.08 -16.86 16.81
N PHE A 7 -6.63 -15.98 17.64
CA PHE A 7 -5.86 -15.04 18.45
C PHE A 7 -5.96 -15.46 19.93
N PRO A 8 -4.90 -15.27 20.74
CA PRO A 8 -4.92 -15.63 22.16
C PRO A 8 -6.04 -14.92 22.95
N GLU A 9 -6.43 -13.74 22.50
CA GLU A 9 -7.47 -12.91 23.09
C GLU A 9 -8.44 -12.44 22.00
N LYS A 10 -9.67 -12.09 22.41
CA LYS A 10 -10.68 -11.54 21.51
C LYS A 10 -10.22 -10.21 20.93
N LEU A 11 -10.35 -10.04 19.62
CA LEU A 11 -10.03 -8.78 18.95
C LEU A 11 -11.06 -7.70 19.31
N GLU A 12 -10.57 -6.49 19.51
CA GLU A 12 -11.37 -5.30 19.76
C GLU A 12 -11.04 -4.22 18.71
N ILE A 13 -11.90 -3.21 18.59
CA ILE A 13 -11.66 -2.09 17.68
C ILE A 13 -10.36 -1.39 18.10
N GLY A 14 -9.43 -1.24 17.15
CA GLY A 14 -8.10 -0.66 17.40
C GLY A 14 -7.00 -1.69 17.70
N SER A 15 -7.31 -2.98 17.83
CA SER A 15 -6.29 -4.03 17.96
C SER A 15 -5.35 -4.05 16.74
N ARG A 16 -4.04 -4.10 16.99
CA ARG A 16 -3.03 -4.23 15.93
C ARG A 16 -2.81 -5.70 15.58
N VAL A 17 -3.11 -6.06 14.34
CA VAL A 17 -2.82 -7.39 13.78
C VAL A 17 -1.62 -7.31 12.84
N THR A 18 -0.66 -8.22 12.96
CA THR A 18 0.52 -8.28 12.09
C THR A 18 0.49 -9.57 11.27
N ARG A 19 0.47 -9.44 9.94
CA ARG A 19 0.61 -10.59 9.03
C ARG A 19 2.08 -10.87 8.79
N LEU A 20 2.54 -12.05 9.19
CA LEU A 20 3.90 -12.50 8.90
C LEU A 20 4.03 -12.89 7.41
N THR A 21 5.28 -12.94 6.92
CA THR A 21 5.64 -13.36 5.55
C THR A 21 4.97 -12.61 4.40
N ALA A 22 4.50 -11.39 4.63
CA ALA A 22 3.83 -10.56 3.63
C ALA A 22 4.78 -9.79 2.68
N ALA A 23 6.03 -10.22 2.50
CA ALA A 23 7.01 -9.51 1.66
C ALA A 23 6.99 -9.99 0.20
N GLY A 24 6.81 -11.30 -0.03
CA GLY A 24 6.84 -11.88 -1.37
C GLY A 24 5.53 -11.64 -2.13
N TYR A 25 5.62 -11.09 -3.33
CA TYR A 25 4.51 -10.92 -4.28
C TYR A 25 3.28 -10.13 -3.82
N THR A 26 3.32 -9.49 -2.65
CA THR A 26 2.23 -8.66 -2.12
C THR A 26 2.28 -7.25 -2.69
N MET A 27 3.42 -6.57 -2.54
CA MET A 27 3.58 -5.17 -2.95
C MET A 27 3.68 -5.00 -4.47
N VAL A 28 4.18 -6.00 -5.21
CA VAL A 28 4.28 -5.95 -6.68
C VAL A 28 2.95 -6.21 -7.39
N LYS A 29 1.91 -6.61 -6.64
CA LYS A 29 0.55 -6.89 -7.15
C LYS A 29 -0.51 -6.05 -6.44
N ASN A 30 -0.12 -4.99 -5.73
CA ASN A 30 -1.06 -4.10 -5.07
C ASN A 30 -1.87 -3.29 -6.11
N ASN A 31 -3.04 -2.78 -5.70
CA ASN A 31 -3.92 -1.97 -6.53
C ASN A 31 -4.80 -1.07 -5.65
N TRP A 32 -5.66 -0.26 -6.28
CA TRP A 32 -6.60 0.68 -5.65
C TRP A 32 -8.04 0.13 -5.59
N PHE A 33 -8.21 -1.17 -5.36
CA PHE A 33 -9.54 -1.76 -5.28
C PHE A 33 -10.37 -1.09 -4.18
N ASN A 34 -11.58 -0.65 -4.57
CA ASN A 34 -12.52 0.10 -3.71
C ASN A 34 -11.94 1.39 -3.10
N ASP A 35 -10.98 2.01 -3.78
CA ASP A 35 -10.42 3.32 -3.40
C ASP A 35 -9.75 3.31 -2.01
N VAL A 36 -9.42 2.12 -1.50
CA VAL A 36 -8.79 1.93 -0.19
C VAL A 36 -7.36 2.44 -0.24
N ALA A 37 -6.97 3.18 0.81
CA ALA A 37 -5.61 3.70 0.98
C ALA A 37 -4.56 2.58 0.83
N MET A 38 -3.60 2.79 -0.08
CA MET A 38 -2.49 1.85 -0.23
C MET A 38 -1.63 1.83 1.04
N PRO A 39 -1.12 0.65 1.45
CA PRO A 39 -0.23 0.57 2.60
C PRO A 39 1.11 1.27 2.31
N ALA A 40 1.61 2.02 3.29
CA ALA A 40 2.94 2.58 3.26
C ALA A 40 4.02 1.47 3.36
N ILE A 41 5.19 1.73 2.79
CA ILE A 41 6.35 0.84 2.86
C ILE A 41 7.33 1.44 3.85
N ALA A 42 7.67 0.70 4.90
CA ALA A 42 8.65 1.10 5.90
C ALA A 42 9.65 -0.02 6.18
N ILE A 43 10.88 0.35 6.56
CA ILE A 43 11.95 -0.58 6.95
C ILE A 43 12.28 -0.34 8.42
N ARG A 44 12.25 -1.41 9.23
CA ARG A 44 12.84 -1.41 10.57
C ARG A 44 14.34 -1.61 10.47
N ARG A 45 15.12 -0.64 10.92
CA ARG A 45 16.59 -0.66 10.93
C ARG A 45 17.13 -1.56 12.05
N THR A 46 18.42 -1.87 12.00
CA THR A 46 19.11 -2.68 13.02
C THR A 46 19.07 -2.05 14.42
N ASN A 47 19.05 -0.71 14.49
CA ASN A 47 18.84 0.06 15.73
C ASN A 47 17.36 0.19 16.14
N ARG A 48 16.46 -0.60 15.56
CA ARG A 48 15.01 -0.68 15.84
C ARG A 48 14.19 0.56 15.47
N THR A 49 14.78 1.58 14.86
CA THR A 49 14.00 2.70 14.30
C THR A 49 13.28 2.26 13.03
N HIS A 50 12.16 2.91 12.73
CA HIS A 50 11.42 2.69 11.49
C HIS A 50 11.69 3.86 10.56
N ALA A 51 12.12 3.56 9.34
CA ALA A 51 12.25 4.54 8.28
C ALA A 51 11.12 4.34 7.26
N LEU A 52 10.31 5.37 7.04
CA LEU A 52 9.35 5.41 5.96
C LEU A 52 10.12 5.46 4.63
N VAL A 53 9.81 4.55 3.72
CA VAL A 53 10.41 4.47 2.38
C VAL A 53 9.47 5.05 1.34
N LYS A 54 8.18 4.73 1.46
CA LYS A 54 7.15 5.22 0.54
C LYS A 54 5.83 5.38 1.27
N GLU A 55 5.25 6.56 1.14
CA GLU A 55 3.85 6.84 1.40
C GLU A 55 3.18 7.16 0.06
N ILE A 56 1.94 6.72 -0.10
CA ILE A 56 1.22 6.82 -1.36
C ILE A 56 0.00 7.68 -1.12
N GLU A 57 0.05 8.90 -1.63
CA GLU A 57 -0.96 9.92 -1.37
C GLU A 57 -2.09 9.90 -2.40
N LEU A 58 -3.20 10.55 -2.07
CA LEU A 58 -4.37 10.69 -2.94
C LEU A 58 -4.05 11.17 -4.36
N PRO A 59 -3.13 12.14 -4.61
CA PRO A 59 -2.78 12.53 -5.98
C PRO A 59 -2.20 11.37 -6.81
N SER A 60 -1.47 10.44 -6.18
CA SER A 60 -0.96 9.24 -6.87
C SER A 60 -2.10 8.31 -7.28
N TYR A 61 -3.13 8.17 -6.45
CA TYR A 61 -4.36 7.44 -6.81
C TYR A 61 -5.05 8.06 -8.02
N VAL A 62 -5.29 9.38 -7.99
CA VAL A 62 -5.95 10.10 -9.09
C VAL A 62 -5.20 9.94 -10.41
N ALA A 63 -3.87 9.97 -10.36
CA ALA A 63 -3.03 9.77 -11.54
C ALA A 63 -3.15 8.35 -12.15
N THR A 64 -3.58 7.34 -11.39
CA THR A 64 -3.83 6.00 -11.95
C THR A 64 -5.14 5.88 -12.71
N LEU A 65 -6.09 6.79 -12.47
CA LEU A 65 -7.45 6.76 -13.05
C LEU A 65 -7.68 7.84 -14.10
N SER A 66 -6.78 8.82 -14.18
CA SER A 66 -6.93 9.97 -15.06
C SER A 66 -5.81 10.01 -16.10
N VAL A 67 -6.16 10.47 -17.30
CA VAL A 67 -5.17 10.77 -18.33
C VAL A 67 -4.54 12.11 -17.98
N SER A 68 -3.25 12.14 -17.69
CA SER A 68 -2.51 13.40 -17.56
C SER A 68 -2.61 14.17 -18.89
N ARG A 69 -3.13 15.40 -18.83
CA ARG A 69 -3.23 16.34 -19.97
C ARG A 69 -1.88 16.69 -20.65
N ALA A 70 -0.79 16.03 -20.29
CA ALA A 70 0.54 16.26 -20.84
C ALA A 70 0.72 15.78 -22.29
N ASN A 71 -0.15 14.92 -22.82
CA ASN A 71 -0.04 14.36 -24.18
C ASN A 71 -1.04 14.95 -25.21
N LEU A 72 -1.71 16.06 -24.90
CA LEU A 72 -2.56 16.78 -25.88
C LEU A 72 -1.87 17.99 -26.52
N LEU A 73 -0.56 18.13 -26.33
CA LEU A 73 0.28 19.10 -27.03
C LEU A 73 1.33 18.34 -27.85
N CYS A 74 0.90 17.73 -28.95
CA CYS A 74 1.75 17.69 -30.14
C CYS A 74 1.51 19.03 -30.87
N PRO A 75 2.45 19.99 -30.83
CA PRO A 75 2.57 20.93 -31.92
C PRO A 75 3.33 20.21 -33.03
N ASP A 76 2.66 20.07 -34.16
CA ASP A 76 3.17 19.68 -35.49
C ASP A 76 4.70 19.56 -35.60
N HIS A 77 5.18 18.33 -35.86
CA HIS A 77 6.34 18.04 -36.70
C HIS A 77 6.00 16.84 -37.58
#